data_AF-A0A7C7UDE1-F1
#
_entry.id   AF-A0A7C7UDE1-F1
#
_cell.length_a   1.000
_cell.length_b   1.000
_cell.length_c   1.000
_cell.angle_alpha   90.00
_cell.angle_beta   90.00
_cell.angle_gamma   90.00
#
_symmetry.space_group_name_H-M   'P 1'
#
loop_
_entity.id
_entity.type
_entity.pdbx_description
1 polymer ?
#
loop_
_entity_poly.entity_id
_entity_poly.type
_entity_poly.pdbx_seq_one_letter_code
_entity_poly.pdbx_strand_id
1 'polypeptide(L)' 'MDLYEKVRKVVYEQVVPILRAEGGSVELIDVSEDGKVLVEMTGSCAVCPMRQFT' A
#
# COMPACT_ATOMS: atom_id res chain seq x y z
N MET A 1 4.13 15.50 -13.71
CA MET A 1 3.82 14.05 -13.54
C MET A 1 4.50 13.63 -12.26
N ASP A 2 3.86 13.97 -11.17
CA ASP A 2 4.38 13.92 -9.82
C ASP A 2 4.59 12.46 -9.40
N LEU A 3 5.68 12.21 -8.67
CA LEU A 3 6.07 10.86 -8.24
C LEU A 3 4.95 10.21 -7.43
N TYR A 4 4.27 10.99 -6.59
CA TYR A 4 3.11 10.59 -5.81
C TYR A 4 2.00 9.99 -6.69
N GLU A 5 1.66 10.66 -7.80
CA GLU A 5 0.56 10.24 -8.68
C GLU A 5 0.88 8.94 -9.41
N LYS A 6 2.14 8.76 -9.83
CA LYS A 6 2.62 7.52 -10.45
C LYS A 6 2.56 6.35 -9.47
N VAL A 7 3.08 6.54 -8.25
CA VAL A 7 3.08 5.51 -7.21
C VAL A 7 1.65 5.15 -6.81
N ARG A 8 0.79 6.15 -6.57
CA ARG A 8 -0.63 5.97 -6.29
C ARG A 8 -1.29 5.10 -7.34
N LYS A 9 -1.09 5.41 -8.63
CA LYS A 9 -1.70 4.66 -9.72
C LYS A 9 -1.30 3.18 -9.69
N VAL A 10 -0.01 2.88 -9.55
CA VAL A 10 0.50 1.50 -9.47
C VAL A 10 -0.05 0.77 -8.25
N VAL A 11 -0.07 1.42 -7.08
CA VAL A 11 -0.58 0.83 -5.84
C VAL A 11 -2.06 0.49 -5.97
N TYR A 12 -2.89 1.39 -6.50
CA TYR A 12 -4.32 1.12 -6.67
C TYR A 12 -4.63 0.10 -7.78
N GLU A 13 -3.90 0.13 -8.90
CA GLU A 13 -4.18 -0.77 -10.03
C GLU A 13 -3.63 -2.19 -9.83
N GLN A 14 -2.53 -2.35 -9.11
CA GLN A 14 -1.86 -3.65 -8.96
C GLN A 14 -1.88 -4.18 -7.53
N VAL A 15 -1.62 -3.35 -6.52
CA VAL A 15 -1.44 -3.82 -5.14
C VAL A 15 -2.78 -4.01 -4.42
N VAL A 16 -3.66 -3.01 -4.47
CA VAL A 16 -4.98 -3.05 -3.83
C VAL A 16 -5.85 -4.25 -4.25
N PRO A 17 -5.99 -4.63 -5.54
CA PRO A 17 -6.81 -5.77 -5.92
C PRO A 17 -6.27 -7.10 -5.38
N ILE A 18 -4.93 -7.26 -5.32
CA ILE A 18 -4.30 -8.45 -4.75
C ILE A 18 -4.59 -8.53 -3.25
N LEU A 19 -4.32 -7.44 -2.52
CA LEU A 19 -4.58 -7.41 -1.07
C LEU A 19 -6.06 -7.59 -0.75
N ARG A 20 -6.96 -7.01 -1.55
CA ARG A 20 -8.41 -7.17 -1.38
C ARG A 20 -8.86 -8.62 -1.61
N ALA A 21 -8.24 -9.35 -2.54
CA ALA A 21 -8.51 -10.77 -2.71
C ALA A 21 -8.11 -11.59 -1.46
N GLU A 22 -7.09 -11.14 -0.73
CA GLU A 22 -6.68 -11.71 0.56
C GLU A 22 -7.46 -11.14 1.76
N GLY A 23 -8.44 -10.26 1.51
CA GLY A 23 -9.26 -9.60 2.54
C GLY A 23 -8.56 -8.44 3.26
N GLY A 24 -7.37 -8.03 2.80
CA GLY A 24 -6.65 -6.85 3.24
C GLY A 24 -6.88 -5.64 2.32
N SER A 25 -6.28 -4.52 2.68
CA SER A 25 -6.19 -3.33 1.84
C SER A 25 -4.97 -2.51 2.27
N VAL A 26 -4.55 -1.57 1.43
CA VAL A 26 -3.43 -0.68 1.72
C VAL A 26 -3.78 0.73 1.27
N GLU A 27 -3.44 1.73 2.09
CA GLU A 27 -3.58 3.14 1.75
C GLU A 27 -2.21 3.81 1.71
N LEU A 28 -2.03 4.68 0.72
CA LEU A 28 -0.79 5.42 0.51
C LEU A 28 -0.83 6.70 1.36
N ILE A 29 0.06 6.81 2.35
CA ILE A 29 0.11 7.95 3.27
C ILE A 29 1.03 9.04 2.71
N ASP A 30 2.26 8.66 2.33
CA ASP A 30 3.26 9.60 1.85
C ASP A 30 4.21 8.96 0.85
N VAL A 31 4.75 9.78 -0.04
CA VAL A 31 5.82 9.40 -0.98
C VAL A 31 6.91 10.43 -0.86
N SER A 32 7.98 10.07 -0.16
CA SER A 32 9.14 10.92 0.01
C SER A 32 9.96 11.01 -1.28
N GLU A 33 10.65 12.13 -1.48
CA GLU A 33 11.49 12.38 -2.67
C GLU A 33 12.67 11.40 -2.78
N ASP A 34 13.14 10.83 -1.67
CA ASP A 34 14.12 9.73 -1.60
C ASP A 34 13.59 8.37 -2.09
N GLY A 35 12.33 8.31 -2.56
CA GLY A 35 11.71 7.08 -3.06
C GLY A 35 11.19 6.16 -1.96
N LYS A 36 11.12 6.63 -0.70
CA LYS A 36 10.45 5.91 0.39
C LYS A 36 8.95 6.14 0.30
N VAL A 37 8.20 5.05 0.40
CA VAL A 37 6.74 5.07 0.33
C VAL A 37 6.19 4.63 1.68
N LEU A 38 5.45 5.50 2.35
CA LEU A 38 4.72 5.17 3.56
C LEU A 38 3.32 4.70 3.19
N VAL A 39 2.97 3.52 3.70
CA VAL A 39 1.66 2.93 3.51
C VAL A 39 1.06 2.49 4.84
N GLU A 40 -0.25 2.58 4.95
CA GLU A 40 -1.03 2.02 6.04
C GLU A 40 -1.78 0.78 5.56
N MET A 41 -1.46 -0.36 6.16
CA MET A 41 -2.18 -1.62 5.94
C MET A 41 -3.53 -1.58 6.66
N THR A 42 -4.63 -1.78 5.93
CA THR A 42 -6.01 -1.80 6.44
C THR A 42 -6.68 -3.17 6.17
N GLY A 43 -7.84 -3.44 6.77
CA GLY A 43 -8.57 -4.71 6.60
C GLY A 43 -7.97 -5.90 7.36
N SER A 44 -8.10 -7.13 6.84
CA SER A 44 -7.59 -8.35 7.48
C SER A 44 -6.07 -8.33 7.65
N CYS A 45 -5.34 -7.63 6.78
CA CYS A 45 -3.91 -7.40 6.93
C CYS A 45 -3.56 -6.53 8.16
N ALA A 46 -4.50 -5.73 8.68
CA ALA A 46 -4.26 -4.90 9.87
C ALA A 46 -4.21 -5.71 11.17
N VAL A 47 -4.92 -6.84 11.21
CA VAL A 47 -5.08 -7.72 12.38
C VAL A 47 -4.26 -9.01 12.30
N CYS A 48 -3.66 -9.31 11.16
CA CYS A 48 -2.81 -10.50 11.01
C CYS A 48 -1.47 -10.28 11.72
N PRO A 49 -1.01 -11.19 12.60
CA PRO A 49 0.29 -11.06 13.28
C PRO A 49 1.49 -11.05 12.30
N MET A 50 1.26 -11.42 11.04
CA MET A 50 2.24 -11.35 9.95
C MET A 50 2.25 -10.00 9.20
N ARG A 51 1.50 -8.99 9.66
CA ARG A 51 1.39 -7.64 9.04
C ARG A 51 2.74 -6.95 8.80
N GLN A 52 3.78 -7.31 9.54
CA GLN A 52 5.14 -6.81 9.40
C GLN A 52 6.11 -7.98 9.16
N PHE A 53 6.13 -8.51 7.94
CA PHE A 53 7.31 -9.24 7.48
C PHE A 53 8.28 -8.26 6.84
N THR A 54 9.53 -8.27 7.32
CA THR A 54 10.60 -7.33 6.96
C THR A 54 11.36 -7.76 5.73
#